data_AF-A0A838RYG1-F1
#
_entry.id   AF-A0A838RYG1-F1
#
_cell.length_a   1.000
_cell.length_b   1.000
_cell.length_c   1.000
_cell.angle_alpha   90.00
_cell.angle_beta   90.00
_cell.angle_gamma   90.00
#
_symmetry.space_group_name_H-M   'P 1'
#
loop_
_entity.id
_entity.type
_entity.pdbx_description
1 polymer ?
#
loop_
_entity_poly.entity_id
_entity_poly.type
_entity_poly.pdbx_seq_one_letter_code
_entity_poly.pdbx_strand_id
1 'polypeptide(L)'
;MARSPSRPDGPDDANCSGTAAFTSTKTVSGPANYTSDSFTPTAVGTYRWIASYSGDAKNLAVSGECGDPNESSVVGKAPSTISTAQELFPQDSATLSANAGGTPTGTVNFYLFATSDCSGDPVYTEENVNLSNGTANTNNTEFSVDAANDGDYKWVVEYGGDDTHDGVTSECGKETFTATIDDGTTN
;
A
#
# COMPACT_ATOMS: atom_id res chain seq x y z
N MET A 1 -40.84 36.29 -9.43
CA MET A 1 -39.90 35.27 -8.93
C MET A 1 -38.89 35.05 -10.03
N ALA A 2 -37.74 35.73 -9.97
CA ALA A 2 -36.66 35.52 -10.92
C ALA A 2 -35.69 34.51 -10.31
N ARG A 3 -35.36 33.47 -11.07
CA ARG A 3 -34.39 32.46 -10.67
C ARG A 3 -33.11 32.73 -11.44
N SER A 4 -31.98 32.83 -10.73
CA SER A 4 -30.63 32.66 -11.29
C SER A 4 -30.13 31.24 -11.01
N PRO A 5 -30.54 30.22 -11.79
CA PRO A 5 -29.88 28.93 -11.78
C PRO A 5 -28.60 29.06 -12.57
N SER A 6 -27.48 29.14 -11.87
CA SER A 6 -26.21 28.65 -12.40
C SER A 6 -26.37 27.13 -12.53
N ARG A 7 -26.50 26.63 -13.75
CA ARG A 7 -26.64 25.20 -14.01
C ARG A 7 -25.32 24.67 -14.57
N PRO A 8 -24.53 23.91 -13.79
CA PRO A 8 -23.47 23.10 -14.36
C PRO A 8 -24.16 21.96 -15.09
N ASP A 9 -24.06 21.89 -16.41
CA ASP A 9 -24.48 20.67 -17.12
C ASP A 9 -23.50 19.53 -16.78
N GLY A 10 -23.94 18.29 -16.99
CA GLY A 10 -23.12 17.11 -16.70
C GLY A 10 -21.70 17.24 -17.29
N PRO A 11 -20.71 16.55 -16.71
CA PRO A 11 -19.32 16.70 -17.15
C PRO A 11 -19.21 16.52 -18.66
N ASP A 12 -18.60 17.50 -19.32
CA ASP A 12 -18.31 17.54 -20.75
C ASP A 12 -19.51 17.69 -21.71
N ASP A 13 -20.66 18.17 -21.23
CA ASP A 13 -21.74 18.63 -22.12
C ASP A 13 -21.35 19.94 -22.81
N ALA A 14 -20.80 19.83 -24.01
CA ALA A 14 -20.34 20.97 -24.80
C ALA A 14 -21.47 21.93 -25.24
N ASN A 15 -22.72 21.45 -25.26
CA ASN A 15 -23.87 22.19 -25.81
C ASN A 15 -24.90 22.57 -24.73
N CYS A 16 -24.64 22.28 -23.46
CA CYS A 16 -25.53 22.60 -22.34
C CYS A 16 -26.98 22.09 -22.55
N SER A 17 -27.09 20.93 -23.17
CA SER A 17 -28.35 20.32 -23.64
C SER A 17 -28.86 19.19 -22.75
N GLY A 18 -27.98 18.66 -21.90
CA GLY A 18 -28.22 17.60 -20.94
C GLY A 18 -28.88 18.12 -19.66
N THR A 19 -29.11 17.20 -18.72
CA THR A 19 -29.68 17.54 -17.41
C THR A 19 -28.65 18.27 -16.53
N ALA A 20 -29.13 19.27 -15.79
CA ALA A 20 -28.38 19.99 -14.77
C ALA A 20 -27.74 19.02 -13.78
N ALA A 21 -26.43 19.12 -13.56
CA ALA A 21 -25.80 18.55 -12.38
C ALA A 21 -26.16 19.35 -11.11
N PHE A 22 -26.48 20.65 -11.22
CA PHE A 22 -26.92 21.49 -10.11
C PHE A 22 -27.77 22.67 -10.60
N THR A 23 -28.58 23.27 -9.72
CA THR A 23 -29.22 24.56 -9.99
C THR A 23 -29.31 25.35 -8.68
N SER A 24 -29.09 26.66 -8.73
CA SER A 24 -29.35 27.57 -7.62
C SER A 24 -30.49 28.54 -7.99
N THR A 25 -31.00 29.32 -7.05
CA THR A 25 -32.03 30.32 -7.36
C THR A 25 -31.90 31.46 -6.36
N LYS A 26 -31.66 32.68 -6.85
CA LYS A 26 -31.58 33.89 -6.04
C LYS A 26 -32.67 34.87 -6.42
N THR A 27 -33.23 35.54 -5.41
CA THR A 27 -34.22 36.60 -5.64
C THR A 27 -33.49 37.88 -6.05
N VAL A 28 -33.86 38.43 -7.20
CA VAL A 28 -33.31 39.69 -7.71
C VAL A 28 -34.05 40.87 -7.08
N SER A 29 -33.32 41.79 -6.45
CA SER A 29 -33.84 42.99 -5.77
C SER A 29 -33.12 44.28 -6.19
N GLY A 30 -32.77 44.37 -7.48
CA GLY A 30 -32.11 45.54 -8.08
C GLY A 30 -30.78 45.21 -8.76
N PRO A 31 -30.08 46.23 -9.29
CA PRO A 31 -28.77 46.05 -9.91
C PRO A 31 -27.73 45.64 -8.87
N ALA A 32 -27.31 44.38 -8.91
CA ALA A 32 -26.32 43.81 -7.99
C ALA A 32 -25.70 42.54 -8.60
N ASN A 33 -24.61 42.08 -8.00
CA ASN A 33 -24.07 40.73 -8.26
C ASN A 33 -24.86 39.71 -7.43
N TYR A 34 -25.19 38.57 -8.05
CA TYR A 34 -25.90 37.47 -7.40
C TYR A 34 -25.05 36.20 -7.47
N THR A 35 -24.54 35.75 -6.34
CA THR A 35 -23.72 34.53 -6.24
C THR A 35 -24.61 33.31 -6.08
N SER A 36 -24.31 32.20 -6.77
CA SER A 36 -24.99 30.92 -6.60
C SER A 36 -24.65 30.25 -5.26
N ASP A 37 -25.40 29.20 -4.90
CA ASP A 37 -24.97 28.31 -3.81
C ASP A 37 -23.75 27.47 -4.23
N SER A 38 -23.01 26.95 -3.26
CA SER A 38 -21.86 26.07 -3.51
C SER A 38 -22.29 24.75 -4.15
N PHE A 39 -21.52 24.29 -5.13
CA PHE A 39 -21.66 22.98 -5.75
C PHE A 39 -20.35 22.20 -5.58
N THR A 40 -20.43 20.95 -5.13
CA THR A 40 -19.30 20.01 -5.05
C THR A 40 -19.47 18.95 -6.12
N PRO A 41 -18.69 19.00 -7.21
CA PRO A 41 -18.72 17.99 -8.27
C PRO A 41 -18.35 16.60 -7.75
N THR A 42 -19.07 15.57 -8.22
CA THR A 42 -18.78 14.15 -7.92
C THR A 42 -18.11 13.41 -9.08
N ALA A 43 -18.03 14.04 -10.25
CA ALA A 43 -17.39 13.49 -11.44
C ALA A 43 -16.32 14.45 -11.97
N VAL A 44 -15.30 13.88 -12.60
CA VAL A 44 -14.32 14.65 -13.37
C VAL A 44 -14.95 15.14 -14.66
N GLY A 45 -14.44 16.25 -15.19
CA GLY A 45 -14.86 16.80 -16.46
C GLY A 45 -15.06 18.31 -16.40
N THR A 46 -15.53 18.86 -17.51
CA THR A 46 -15.83 20.29 -17.65
C THR A 46 -17.27 20.54 -17.29
N TYR A 47 -17.49 21.38 -16.29
CA TYR A 47 -18.81 21.90 -15.93
C TYR A 47 -18.97 23.30 -16.52
N ARG A 48 -20.02 23.52 -17.29
CA ARG A 48 -20.35 24.81 -17.90
C ARG A 48 -21.49 25.45 -17.16
N TRP A 49 -21.36 26.72 -16.84
CA TRP A 49 -22.38 27.47 -16.13
C TRP A 49 -23.20 28.26 -17.14
N ILE A 50 -24.50 28.34 -16.92
CA ILE A 50 -25.38 29.29 -17.60
C ILE A 50 -26.11 30.06 -16.51
N ALA A 51 -26.10 31.38 -16.56
CA ALA A 51 -26.95 32.23 -15.72
C ALA A 51 -28.18 32.70 -16.52
N SER A 52 -29.36 32.70 -15.90
CA SER A 52 -30.57 33.24 -16.50
C SER A 52 -31.32 34.19 -15.57
N TYR A 53 -32.06 35.09 -16.19
CA TYR A 53 -33.01 36.00 -15.56
C TYR A 53 -34.35 35.87 -16.27
N SER A 54 -35.41 35.59 -15.52
CA SER A 54 -36.73 35.28 -16.08
C SER A 54 -37.52 36.49 -16.58
N GLY A 55 -36.99 37.71 -16.43
CA GLY A 55 -37.76 38.93 -16.63
C GLY A 55 -38.58 39.33 -15.39
N ASP A 56 -39.14 40.53 -15.47
CA ASP A 56 -40.16 41.06 -14.57
C ASP A 56 -41.15 41.93 -15.37
N ALA A 57 -42.02 42.69 -14.70
CA ALA A 57 -43.02 43.52 -15.36
C ALA A 57 -42.44 44.64 -16.26
N LYS A 58 -41.16 44.97 -16.08
CA LYS A 58 -40.47 46.06 -16.77
C LYS A 58 -39.28 45.59 -17.61
N ASN A 59 -38.73 44.41 -17.32
CA ASN A 59 -37.52 43.88 -17.96
C ASN A 59 -37.82 42.53 -18.61
N LEU A 60 -37.31 42.34 -19.83
CA LEU A 60 -37.42 41.06 -20.54
C LEU A 60 -36.52 39.99 -19.91
N ALA A 61 -36.87 38.72 -20.14
CA ALA A 61 -36.01 37.61 -19.79
C ALA A 61 -34.73 37.59 -20.63
N VAL A 62 -33.64 37.12 -20.04
CA VAL A 62 -32.34 36.94 -20.71
C VAL A 62 -31.60 35.76 -20.10
N SER A 63 -30.74 35.10 -20.88
CA SER A 63 -29.85 34.02 -20.43
C SER A 63 -28.47 34.24 -21.03
N GLY A 64 -27.43 33.78 -20.33
CA GLY A 64 -26.11 33.56 -20.91
C GLY A 64 -26.13 32.41 -21.90
N GLU A 65 -25.10 32.34 -22.72
CA GLU A 65 -24.91 31.31 -23.74
C GLU A 65 -24.03 30.17 -23.22
N CYS A 66 -24.22 28.97 -23.76
CA CYS A 66 -23.38 27.84 -23.39
C CYS A 66 -21.92 28.09 -23.77
N GLY A 67 -21.02 28.02 -22.77
CA GLY A 67 -19.60 28.21 -23.00
C GLY A 67 -19.17 29.68 -23.06
N ASP A 68 -19.97 30.58 -22.49
CA ASP A 68 -19.56 31.97 -22.29
C ASP A 68 -18.19 32.07 -21.59
N PRO A 69 -17.37 33.10 -21.93
CA PRO A 69 -16.06 33.25 -21.33
C PRO A 69 -16.11 33.31 -19.80
N ASN A 70 -15.27 32.50 -19.15
CA ASN A 70 -15.20 32.33 -17.70
C ASN A 70 -16.43 31.62 -17.06
N GLU A 71 -17.33 31.06 -17.86
CA GLU A 71 -18.45 30.22 -17.38
C GLU A 71 -18.14 28.73 -17.50
N SER A 72 -16.90 28.33 -17.22
CA SER A 72 -16.52 26.91 -17.22
C SER A 72 -15.55 26.60 -16.08
N SER A 73 -15.70 25.42 -15.49
CA SER A 73 -14.85 24.89 -14.43
C SER A 73 -14.42 23.47 -14.78
N VAL A 74 -13.14 23.16 -14.62
CA VAL A 74 -12.58 21.83 -14.91
C VAL A 74 -12.32 21.11 -13.60
N VAL A 75 -12.88 19.92 -13.46
CA VAL A 75 -12.63 19.03 -12.33
C VAL A 75 -11.70 17.92 -12.80
N GLY A 76 -10.46 17.96 -12.33
CA GLY A 76 -9.46 16.94 -12.60
C GLY A 76 -9.55 15.77 -11.61
N LYS A 77 -8.79 14.71 -11.91
CA LYS A 77 -8.57 13.62 -10.95
C LYS A 77 -7.78 14.13 -9.75
N ALA A 78 -8.16 13.67 -8.56
CA ALA A 78 -7.32 13.84 -7.38
C ALA A 78 -6.03 13.01 -7.51
N PRO A 79 -4.90 13.46 -6.96
CA PRO A 79 -3.69 12.64 -6.89
C PRO A 79 -3.93 11.42 -5.97
N SER A 80 -3.32 10.29 -6.33
CA SER A 80 -3.27 9.09 -5.49
C SER A 80 -1.86 8.89 -4.96
N THR A 81 -1.72 8.32 -3.76
CA THR A 81 -0.45 7.86 -3.19
C THR A 81 -0.51 6.36 -2.98
N ILE A 82 0.62 5.67 -3.14
CA ILE A 82 0.79 4.23 -2.87
C ILE A 82 2.04 4.04 -2.00
N SER A 83 2.00 3.07 -1.09
CA SER A 83 3.12 2.65 -0.25
C SER A 83 3.21 1.13 -0.27
N THR A 84 4.42 0.59 -0.27
CA THR A 84 4.70 -0.85 -0.23
C THR A 84 5.69 -1.15 0.87
N ALA A 85 5.62 -2.35 1.46
CA ALA A 85 6.60 -2.86 2.41
C ALA A 85 6.95 -4.30 2.00
N GLN A 86 8.23 -4.66 2.12
CA GLN A 86 8.71 -6.02 1.86
C GLN A 86 9.09 -6.67 3.19
N GLU A 87 8.74 -7.94 3.33
CA GLU A 87 9.17 -8.81 4.44
C GLU A 87 9.82 -10.06 3.85
N LEU A 88 10.97 -10.45 4.38
CA LEU A 88 11.66 -11.70 4.07
C LEU A 88 11.62 -12.60 5.29
N PHE A 89 11.23 -13.87 5.14
CA PHE A 89 11.30 -14.87 6.21
C PHE A 89 12.50 -15.78 5.96
N PRO A 90 13.61 -15.65 6.72
CA PRO A 90 14.76 -16.53 6.57
C PRO A 90 14.40 -17.99 6.80
N GLN A 91 14.91 -18.87 5.94
CA GLN A 91 14.76 -20.33 6.04
C GLN A 91 16.12 -21.00 5.90
N ASP A 92 16.22 -22.22 6.43
CA ASP A 92 17.42 -23.02 6.41
C ASP A 92 17.14 -24.54 6.31
N SER A 93 18.18 -25.31 5.96
CA SER A 93 18.13 -26.76 5.84
C SER A 93 19.42 -27.39 6.33
N ALA A 94 19.29 -28.38 7.22
CA ALA A 94 20.42 -29.15 7.73
C ALA A 94 20.36 -30.59 7.22
N THR A 95 21.48 -31.09 6.68
CA THR A 95 21.65 -32.50 6.34
C THR A 95 22.74 -33.13 7.19
N LEU A 96 22.39 -34.20 7.89
CA LEU A 96 23.28 -34.99 8.71
C LEU A 96 23.64 -36.30 8.00
N SER A 97 24.93 -36.61 8.00
CA SER A 97 25.46 -37.84 7.44
C SER A 97 26.50 -38.44 8.39
N ALA A 98 26.48 -39.76 8.52
CA ALA A 98 27.47 -40.52 9.28
C ALA A 98 28.11 -41.60 8.40
N ASN A 99 29.37 -41.93 8.71
CA ASN A 99 30.12 -42.98 8.01
C ASN A 99 29.84 -44.39 8.55
N ALA A 100 29.18 -44.50 9.71
CA ALA A 100 28.74 -45.72 10.38
C ALA A 100 27.51 -45.39 11.25
N GLY A 101 26.85 -46.39 11.84
CA GLY A 101 25.71 -46.15 12.75
C GLY A 101 24.35 -45.97 12.08
N GLY A 102 24.32 -45.85 10.75
CA GLY A 102 23.09 -45.68 9.96
C GLY A 102 22.85 -44.23 9.57
N THR A 103 21.59 -43.89 9.27
CA THR A 103 21.17 -42.50 9.06
C THR A 103 20.82 -41.88 10.40
N PRO A 104 21.34 -40.69 10.76
CA PRO A 104 20.95 -39.98 11.98
C PRO A 104 19.44 -39.75 12.07
N THR A 105 18.89 -39.91 13.28
CA THR A 105 17.46 -39.80 13.59
C THR A 105 17.21 -38.81 14.72
N GLY A 106 15.96 -38.49 15.01
CA GLY A 106 15.62 -37.52 16.07
C GLY A 106 15.43 -36.11 15.52
N THR A 107 15.91 -35.10 16.25
CA THR A 107 15.62 -33.69 15.96
C THR A 107 16.86 -32.82 15.95
N VAL A 108 16.79 -31.69 15.24
CA VAL A 108 17.76 -30.60 15.29
C VAL A 108 17.10 -29.31 15.78
N ASN A 109 17.90 -28.42 16.34
CA ASN A 109 17.51 -27.06 16.68
C ASN A 109 18.25 -26.09 15.75
N PHE A 110 17.53 -25.09 15.24
CA PHE A 110 18.08 -24.01 14.42
C PHE A 110 18.09 -22.69 15.19
N TYR A 111 19.20 -21.96 15.10
CA TYR A 111 19.39 -20.67 15.74
C TYR A 111 19.90 -19.65 14.71
N LEU A 112 19.18 -18.54 14.55
CA LEU A 112 19.58 -17.44 13.68
C LEU A 112 20.19 -16.32 14.50
N PHE A 113 21.39 -15.89 14.14
CA PHE A 113 22.10 -14.79 14.79
C PHE A 113 22.30 -13.62 13.84
N ALA A 114 22.18 -12.40 14.37
CA ALA A 114 22.59 -11.16 13.70
C ALA A 114 24.01 -10.73 14.08
N THR A 115 24.65 -11.45 15.02
CA THR A 115 26.03 -11.19 15.45
C THR A 115 27.02 -11.97 14.58
N SER A 116 28.19 -11.37 14.33
CA SER A 116 29.21 -11.99 13.46
C SER A 116 29.82 -13.26 14.03
N ASP A 117 29.79 -13.42 15.36
CA ASP A 117 30.39 -14.53 16.11
C ASP A 117 29.34 -15.47 16.74
N CYS A 118 28.06 -15.32 16.38
CA CYS A 118 26.94 -16.08 16.93
C CYS A 118 26.88 -16.06 18.47
N SER A 119 27.34 -14.96 19.07
CA SER A 119 27.21 -14.71 20.50
C SER A 119 25.91 -13.97 20.83
N GLY A 120 25.49 -14.06 22.09
CA GLY A 120 24.26 -13.44 22.58
C GLY A 120 23.03 -14.30 22.33
N ASP A 121 21.85 -13.68 22.41
CA ASP A 121 20.58 -14.36 22.12
C ASP A 121 20.35 -14.41 20.60
N PRO A 122 19.88 -15.56 20.05
CA PRO A 122 19.44 -15.65 18.67
C PRO A 122 18.28 -14.68 18.41
N VAL A 123 18.22 -14.13 17.19
CA VAL A 123 17.06 -13.33 16.74
C VAL A 123 15.88 -14.22 16.35
N TYR A 124 16.14 -15.50 16.04
CA TYR A 124 15.12 -16.51 15.80
C TYR A 124 15.64 -17.88 16.24
N THR A 125 14.73 -18.74 16.69
CA THR A 125 15.01 -20.10 17.10
C THR A 125 13.87 -21.02 16.69
N GLU A 126 14.20 -22.17 16.10
CA GLU A 126 13.25 -23.25 15.82
C GLU A 126 13.79 -24.56 16.41
N GLU A 127 13.15 -25.06 17.46
CA GLU A 127 13.61 -26.24 18.18
C GLU A 127 12.84 -27.49 17.78
N ASN A 128 13.46 -28.66 18.02
CA ASN A 128 12.85 -29.97 17.83
C ASN A 128 12.38 -30.25 16.39
N VAL A 129 13.08 -29.72 15.39
CA VAL A 129 12.78 -29.96 13.98
C VAL A 129 13.16 -31.40 13.63
N ASN A 130 12.18 -32.21 13.23
CA ASN A 130 12.38 -33.63 12.96
C ASN A 130 13.27 -33.88 11.75
N LEU A 131 14.22 -34.81 11.89
CA LEU A 131 14.96 -35.36 10.78
C LEU A 131 14.08 -36.31 9.97
N SER A 132 14.05 -36.09 8.66
CA SER A 132 13.47 -36.98 7.67
C SER A 132 14.58 -37.44 6.73
N ASN A 133 14.95 -38.73 6.84
CA ASN A 133 16.07 -39.31 6.10
C ASN A 133 17.38 -38.49 6.23
N GLY A 134 17.70 -38.09 7.47
CA GLY A 134 18.90 -37.31 7.78
C GLY A 134 18.80 -35.82 7.44
N THR A 135 17.65 -35.31 6.97
CA THR A 135 17.48 -33.88 6.64
C THR A 135 16.39 -33.23 7.48
N ALA A 136 16.61 -31.99 7.91
CA ALA A 136 15.62 -31.14 8.58
C ALA A 136 15.56 -29.78 7.87
N ASN A 137 14.38 -29.16 7.82
CA ASN A 137 14.17 -27.85 7.20
C ASN A 137 13.36 -26.98 8.17
N THR A 138 13.72 -25.71 8.28
CA THR A 138 12.92 -24.73 9.03
C THR A 138 11.58 -24.45 8.34
N ASN A 139 10.62 -23.95 9.10
CA ASN A 139 9.37 -23.39 8.57
C ASN A 139 9.04 -22.07 9.29
N ASN A 140 10.00 -21.15 9.29
CA ASN A 140 9.88 -19.85 9.92
C ASN A 140 8.73 -19.03 9.31
N THR A 141 7.82 -18.60 10.16
CA THR A 141 6.73 -17.68 9.83
C THR A 141 6.59 -16.56 10.85
N GLU A 142 7.53 -16.46 11.80
CA GLU A 142 7.44 -15.57 12.97
C GLU A 142 8.48 -14.45 12.94
N PHE A 143 9.68 -14.74 12.42
CA PHE A 143 10.74 -13.75 12.28
C PHE A 143 10.89 -13.33 10.81
N SER A 144 10.66 -12.04 10.55
CA SER A 144 10.90 -11.42 9.25
C SER A 144 12.00 -10.37 9.31
N VAL A 145 12.67 -10.20 8.18
CA VAL A 145 13.60 -9.10 7.91
C VAL A 145 12.87 -8.07 7.05
N ASP A 146 12.88 -6.83 7.52
CA ASP A 146 12.39 -5.63 6.87
C ASP A 146 13.51 -4.58 6.78
N ALA A 147 13.19 -3.36 6.36
CA ALA A 147 14.18 -2.28 6.24
C ALA A 147 14.73 -1.80 7.60
N ALA A 148 14.05 -2.06 8.72
CA ALA A 148 14.47 -1.61 10.04
C ALA A 148 15.49 -2.55 10.69
N ASN A 149 15.56 -3.80 10.23
CA ASN A 149 16.46 -4.82 10.77
C ASN A 149 17.29 -5.54 9.69
N ASP A 150 17.42 -4.98 8.48
CA ASP A 150 18.24 -5.56 7.43
C ASP A 150 19.72 -5.70 7.83
N GLY A 151 20.43 -6.63 7.18
CA GLY A 151 21.82 -6.91 7.52
C GLY A 151 22.25 -8.35 7.30
N ASP A 152 23.37 -8.70 7.96
CA ASP A 152 24.02 -9.99 7.88
C ASP A 152 23.50 -10.94 8.97
N TYR A 153 23.18 -12.16 8.56
CA TYR A 153 22.70 -13.20 9.45
C TYR A 153 23.49 -14.51 9.30
N LYS A 154 23.49 -15.32 10.35
CA LYS A 154 24.20 -16.60 10.44
C LYS A 154 23.33 -17.65 11.11
N TRP A 155 23.27 -18.84 10.52
CA TRP A 155 22.61 -19.99 11.12
C TRP A 155 23.62 -20.83 11.92
N VAL A 156 23.18 -21.32 13.06
CA VAL A 156 23.82 -22.38 13.84
C VAL A 156 22.79 -23.48 14.05
N VAL A 157 23.19 -24.72 13.79
CA VAL A 157 22.33 -25.89 13.90
C VAL A 157 22.92 -26.85 14.92
N GLU A 158 22.10 -27.31 15.84
CA GLU A 158 22.48 -28.27 16.86
C GLU A 158 21.69 -29.57 16.73
N TYR A 159 22.42 -30.68 16.74
CA TYR A 159 21.88 -32.02 16.82
C TYR A 159 22.28 -32.63 18.17
N GLY A 160 21.28 -33.06 18.95
CA GLY A 160 21.51 -33.63 20.28
C GLY A 160 22.10 -35.05 20.29
N GLY A 161 22.19 -35.71 19.13
CA GLY A 161 22.53 -37.13 19.04
C GLY A 161 21.32 -38.05 19.06
N ASP A 162 21.57 -39.33 18.79
CA ASP A 162 20.62 -40.43 18.99
C ASP A 162 21.35 -41.64 19.60
N ASP A 163 20.70 -42.81 19.65
CA ASP A 163 21.28 -44.02 20.25
C ASP A 163 22.58 -44.49 19.57
N THR A 164 22.84 -44.09 18.31
CA THR A 164 23.99 -44.55 17.52
C THR A 164 24.90 -43.42 17.03
N HIS A 165 24.54 -42.16 17.24
CA HIS A 165 25.29 -40.98 16.81
C HIS A 165 25.42 -39.97 17.93
N ASP A 166 26.63 -39.47 18.14
CA ASP A 166 26.88 -38.36 19.06
C ASP A 166 26.24 -37.05 18.55
N GLY A 167 25.96 -36.14 19.48
CA GLY A 167 25.52 -34.80 19.14
C GLY A 167 26.61 -33.97 18.46
N VAL A 168 26.19 -33.01 17.64
CA VAL A 168 27.09 -32.09 16.93
C VAL A 168 26.43 -30.73 16.75
N THR A 169 27.23 -29.68 16.84
CA THR A 169 26.82 -28.30 16.53
C THR A 169 27.61 -27.80 15.34
N SER A 170 26.95 -27.09 14.42
CA SER A 170 27.65 -26.45 13.29
C SER A 170 28.54 -25.30 13.78
N GLU A 171 29.62 -25.03 13.04
CA GLU A 171 30.46 -23.87 13.31
C GLU A 171 29.70 -22.58 12.95
N CYS A 172 29.85 -21.54 13.78
CA CYS A 172 29.28 -20.22 13.49
C CYS A 172 29.77 -19.68 12.14
N GLY A 173 28.84 -19.18 11.33
CA GLY A 173 29.15 -18.54 10.05
C GLY A 173 29.55 -19.50 8.94
N LYS A 174 29.43 -20.82 9.15
CA LYS A 174 29.48 -21.80 8.06
C LYS A 174 28.37 -21.54 7.04
N GLU A 175 27.22 -21.11 7.52
CA GLU A 175 26.11 -20.59 6.73
C GLU A 175 25.84 -19.14 7.12
N THR A 176 25.82 -18.28 6.11
CA THR A 176 25.58 -16.84 6.29
C THR A 176 24.84 -16.31 5.07
N PHE A 177 23.95 -15.34 5.30
CA PHE A 177 23.31 -14.60 4.22
C PHE A 177 23.18 -13.12 4.61
N THR A 178 23.10 -12.27 3.61
CA THR A 178 22.81 -10.84 3.78
C THR A 178 21.42 -10.59 3.22
N ALA A 179 20.56 -9.99 4.04
CA ALA A 179 19.28 -9.46 3.60
C ALA A 179 19.39 -7.94 3.49
N THR A 180 18.94 -7.39 2.37
CA THR A 180 18.86 -5.95 2.14
C THR A 180 17.45 -5.64 1.67
N ILE A 181 16.76 -4.78 2.41
CA ILE A 181 15.38 -4.40 2.12
C ILE A 181 15.35 -2.90 1.86
N ASP A 182 15.12 -2.53 0.60
CA ASP A 182 14.94 -1.14 0.19
C ASP A 182 13.44 -0.81 0.17
N ASP A 183 12.99 0.02 1.10
CA ASP A 183 11.61 0.49 1.18
C ASP A 183 11.35 1.74 0.31
N GLY A 184 12.34 2.16 -0.49
CA GLY A 184 12.26 3.34 -1.33
C GLY A 184 12.31 4.66 -0.56
N THR A 185 12.58 4.63 0.76
CA THR A 185 12.81 5.80 1.60
C THR A 185 14.30 6.06 1.84
N THR A 186 15.13 5.89 0.82
CA THR A 186 16.58 6.07 0.96
C THR A 186 16.95 7.47 1.50
N ASN A 187 17.79 7.44 2.55
CA ASN A 187 18.39 8.53 3.34
C ASN A 187 18.99 9.69 2.52
#